data_AF-A0AAW0AYQ3-F1
#
_entry.id   AF-A0AAW0AYQ3-F1
#
_cell.length_a   1.000
_cell.length_b   1.000
_cell.length_c   1.000
_cell.angle_alpha   90.00
_cell.angle_beta   90.00
_cell.angle_gamma   90.00
#
_symmetry.space_group_name_H-M   'P 1'
#
loop_
_entity.id
_entity.type
_entity.pdbx_description
1 polymer ?
#
loop_
_entity_poly.entity_id
_entity_poly.type
_entity_poly.pdbx_seq_one_letter_code
_entity_poly.pdbx_strand_id
1 'polypeptide(L)'
;ALPRLLAFAFNWGLIGALSVQVYIYYTTFRSDSNVFKVLVYTVFALDWAQTISATYDATQWFAVGWGDTNALDLLHSEFLNVPLLTSLIGAIVQIFFGWRIWTLSKSKAVFAFIIFMALLQLAGAAAVAHYLILEPRETIV
;
A
#
# COMPACT_ATOMS: atom_id res chain seq x y z
N ALA A 1 -17.93 -8.90 7.21
CA ALA A 1 -17.32 -9.99 6.41
C ALA A 1 -17.30 -9.69 4.90
N LEU A 2 -18.45 -9.46 4.24
CA LEU A 2 -18.51 -9.23 2.77
C LEU A 2 -17.61 -8.08 2.25
N PRO A 3 -17.53 -6.90 2.91
CA PRO A 3 -16.68 -5.81 2.42
C PRO A 3 -15.18 -6.15 2.42
N ARG A 4 -14.71 -6.89 3.43
CA ARG A 4 -13.30 -7.31 3.54
C ARG A 4 -12.93 -8.29 2.43
N LEU A 5 -13.82 -9.24 2.13
CA LEU A 5 -13.59 -10.24 1.09
C LEU A 5 -13.52 -9.62 -0.31
N LEU A 6 -14.37 -8.63 -0.60
CA LEU A 6 -14.28 -7.84 -1.82
C LEU A 6 -12.96 -7.07 -1.89
N ALA A 7 -12.53 -6.43 -0.80
CA ALA A 7 -11.25 -5.73 -0.76
C ALA A 7 -10.05 -6.66 -1.07
N PHE A 8 -10.04 -7.88 -0.51
CA PHE A 8 -9.02 -8.88 -0.83
C PHE A 8 -9.05 -9.31 -2.31
N ALA A 9 -10.24 -9.56 -2.86
CA ALA A 9 -10.38 -9.94 -4.27
C ALA A 9 -9.88 -8.83 -5.21
N PHE A 10 -10.18 -7.56 -4.89
CA PHE A 10 -9.66 -6.42 -5.62
C PHE A 10 -8.14 -6.28 -5.49
N ASN A 11 -7.56 -6.49 -4.31
CA ASN A 11 -6.11 -6.45 -4.11
C ASN A 11 -5.39 -7.47 -5.01
N TRP A 12 -5.88 -8.71 -5.05
CA TRP A 12 -5.35 -9.77 -5.92
C TRP A 12 -5.54 -9.47 -7.42
N GLY A 13 -6.64 -8.84 -7.82
CA GLY A 13 -6.83 -8.39 -9.20
C GLY A 13 -5.84 -7.28 -9.59
N LEU A 14 -5.64 -6.31 -8.70
CA LEU A 14 -4.74 -5.18 -8.91
C LEU A 14 -3.27 -5.61 -9.00
N ILE A 15 -2.81 -6.55 -8.17
CA ILE A 15 -1.44 -7.06 -8.26
C ILE A 15 -1.19 -7.85 -9.56
N GLY A 16 -2.23 -8.52 -10.08
CA GLY A 16 -2.20 -9.15 -11.40
C GLY A 16 -2.00 -8.11 -12.52
N ALA A 17 -2.78 -7.03 -12.49
CA ALA A 17 -2.63 -5.92 -13.44
C ALA A 17 -1.25 -5.24 -13.32
N LEU A 18 -0.76 -5.01 -12.10
CA LEU A 18 0.57 -4.46 -11.84
C LEU A 18 1.68 -5.35 -12.42
N SER A 19 1.56 -6.67 -12.27
CA SER A 19 2.52 -7.62 -12.83
C SER A 19 2.60 -7.53 -14.36
N VAL A 20 1.46 -7.37 -15.03
CA VAL A 20 1.41 -7.13 -16.48
C VAL A 20 2.06 -5.80 -16.85
N GLN A 21 1.82 -4.73 -16.07
CA GLN A 21 2.46 -3.43 -16.30
C GLN A 21 3.98 -3.51 -16.18
N VAL A 22 4.52 -4.20 -15.16
CA VAL A 22 5.96 -4.40 -14.99
C VAL A 22 6.55 -5.23 -16.14
N TYR A 23 5.84 -6.25 -16.60
CA TYR A 23 6.25 -7.05 -17.74
C TYR A 23 6.35 -6.21 -19.02
N ILE A 24 5.31 -5.44 -19.35
CA ILE A 24 5.29 -4.56 -20.53
C ILE A 24 6.39 -3.49 -20.43
N TYR A 25 6.63 -2.93 -19.24
CA TYR A 25 7.70 -1.96 -19.00
C TYR A 25 9.08 -2.56 -19.30
N TYR A 26 9.34 -3.77 -18.79
CA TYR A 26 10.61 -4.47 -19.02
C TYR A 26 10.86 -4.80 -20.49
N THR A 27 9.82 -5.21 -21.23
CA THR A 27 9.96 -5.52 -22.67
C THR A 27 10.09 -4.28 -23.54
N THR A 28 9.39 -3.20 -23.22
CA THR A 28 9.28 -2.01 -24.08
C THR A 28 10.41 -1.00 -23.83
N PHE A 29 10.87 -0.84 -22.59
CA PHE A 29 11.78 0.23 -22.18
C PHE A 29 13.15 -0.30 -21.70
N ARG A 30 13.74 -1.21 -22.48
CA ARG A 30 15.00 -1.88 -22.13
C ARG A 30 16.18 -0.91 -21.94
N SER A 31 16.18 0.23 -22.63
CA SER A 31 17.23 1.26 -22.60
C SER A 31 17.00 2.39 -21.56
N ASP A 32 15.93 2.32 -20.78
CA ASP A 32 15.56 3.44 -19.90
C ASP A 32 16.45 3.55 -18.66
N SER A 33 16.46 4.74 -18.05
CA SER A 33 17.37 5.05 -16.94
C SER A 33 17.20 4.09 -15.76
N ASN A 34 18.32 3.67 -15.16
CA ASN A 34 18.33 2.68 -14.08
C ASN A 34 17.51 3.13 -12.86
N VAL A 35 17.32 4.44 -12.67
CA VAL A 35 16.51 5.01 -11.58
C VAL A 35 15.06 4.56 -11.67
N PHE A 36 14.47 4.55 -12.86
CA PHE A 36 13.08 4.10 -13.06
C PHE A 36 12.93 2.61 -12.84
N LYS A 37 13.90 1.82 -13.33
CA LYS A 37 13.90 0.36 -13.14
C LYS A 37 13.94 0.01 -11.66
N VAL A 38 14.88 0.60 -10.91
CA VAL A 38 15.01 0.38 -9.46
C VAL A 38 13.71 0.74 -8.75
N LEU A 39 13.08 1.87 -9.12
CA LEU A 39 11.82 2.29 -8.51
C LEU A 39 10.67 1.33 -8.80
N VAL A 40 10.49 0.92 -10.06
CA VAL A 40 9.44 -0.03 -10.46
C VAL A 40 9.60 -1.36 -9.74
N TYR A 41 10.83 -1.90 -9.66
CA TYR A 41 11.08 -3.14 -8.93
C TYR A 41 10.89 -2.98 -7.41
N THR A 42 11.25 -1.82 -6.84
CA THR A 42 11.06 -1.55 -5.40
C THR A 42 9.58 -1.49 -5.06
N VAL A 43 8.78 -0.74 -5.82
CA VAL A 43 7.32 -0.65 -5.62
C VAL A 43 6.68 -2.03 -5.81
N PHE A 44 7.06 -2.76 -6.87
CA PHE A 44 6.56 -4.11 -7.10
C PHE A 44 6.88 -5.06 -5.92
N ALA A 45 8.11 -5.04 -5.41
CA ALA A 45 8.49 -5.88 -4.27
C ALA A 45 7.73 -5.50 -2.98
N LEU A 46 7.52 -4.20 -2.74
CA LEU A 46 6.75 -3.71 -1.59
C LEU A 46 5.27 -4.10 -1.67
N ASP A 47 4.64 -3.98 -2.84
CA ASP A 47 3.25 -4.39 -3.07
C ASP A 47 3.10 -5.92 -2.86
N TRP A 48 4.05 -6.72 -3.33
CA TRP A 48 4.06 -8.17 -3.06
C TRP A 48 4.20 -8.49 -1.57
N ALA A 49 5.10 -7.82 -0.86
CA ALA A 49 5.27 -8.01 0.57
C ALA A 49 3.97 -7.67 1.34
N GLN A 50 3.30 -6.59 0.94
CA GLN A 50 2.02 -6.19 1.52
C GLN A 50 0.92 -7.23 1.23
N THR A 51 0.77 -7.67 -0.02
CA THR A 51 -0.26 -8.65 -0.41
C THR A 51 -0.03 -10.02 0.24
N ILE A 52 1.22 -10.46 0.41
CA ILE A 52 1.53 -11.72 1.11
C ILE A 52 1.12 -11.64 2.58
N SER A 53 1.44 -10.53 3.27
CA SER A 53 1.01 -10.34 4.67
C SER A 53 -0.51 -10.31 4.76
N ALA A 54 -1.17 -9.56 3.88
CA ALA A 54 -2.63 -9.49 3.85
C ALA A 54 -3.27 -10.87 3.61
N THR A 55 -2.66 -11.71 2.77
CA THR A 55 -3.12 -13.08 2.52
C THR A 55 -2.94 -13.99 3.73
N TYR A 56 -1.84 -13.82 4.47
CA TYR A 56 -1.60 -14.55 5.72
C TYR A 56 -2.68 -14.21 6.76
N ASP A 57 -2.95 -12.92 6.94
CA ASP A 57 -3.97 -12.43 7.87
C ASP A 57 -5.40 -12.87 7.46
N ALA A 58 -5.71 -12.82 6.16
CA ALA A 58 -6.97 -13.37 5.62
C ALA A 58 -7.13 -14.87 5.92
N THR A 59 -6.04 -15.64 5.82
CA THR A 59 -6.06 -17.09 6.10
C THR A 59 -6.31 -17.34 7.58
N GLN A 60 -5.74 -16.54 8.49
CA GLN A 60 -6.04 -16.65 9.92
C GLN A 60 -7.52 -16.37 10.22
N TRP A 61 -8.10 -15.34 9.62
CA TRP A 61 -9.51 -14.97 9.81
C TRP A 61 -10.49 -15.99 9.22
N PHE A 62 -10.24 -16.47 8.01
CA PHE A 62 -11.22 -17.31 7.29
C PHE A 62 -10.99 -18.81 7.47
N ALA A 63 -9.77 -19.28 7.74
CA ALA A 63 -9.46 -20.71 7.86
C ALA A 63 -9.33 -21.19 9.31
N VAL A 64 -8.64 -20.43 10.18
CA VAL A 64 -8.36 -20.87 11.57
C VAL A 64 -9.43 -20.37 12.55
N GLY A 65 -9.90 -19.15 12.39
CA GLY A 65 -10.96 -18.54 13.22
C GLY A 65 -12.40 -18.84 12.76
N TRP A 66 -12.61 -19.86 11.93
CA TRP A 66 -13.93 -20.13 11.34
C TRP A 66 -14.97 -20.47 12.42
N GLY A 67 -15.87 -19.52 12.72
CA GLY A 67 -16.92 -19.67 13.73
C GLY A 67 -16.71 -18.92 15.05
N ASP A 68 -15.56 -18.26 15.26
CA ASP A 68 -15.30 -17.45 16.45
C ASP A 68 -15.23 -15.95 16.07
N THR A 69 -16.23 -15.18 16.50
CA THR A 69 -16.32 -13.73 16.22
C THR A 69 -15.25 -12.92 16.95
N ASN A 70 -14.66 -13.44 18.02
CA ASN A 70 -13.57 -12.75 18.74
C ASN A 70 -12.24 -12.82 17.97
N ALA A 71 -12.03 -13.84 17.14
CA ALA A 71 -10.84 -13.95 16.30
C ALA A 71 -10.86 -13.00 15.09
N LEU A 72 -12.04 -12.49 14.70
CA LEU A 72 -12.18 -11.44 13.68
C LEU A 72 -11.80 -10.04 14.20
N ASP A 73 -11.91 -9.80 15.50
CA ASP A 73 -11.63 -8.50 16.14
C ASP A 73 -10.17 -8.31 16.57
N LEU A 74 -9.39 -9.39 16.62
CA LEU A 74 -7.97 -9.33 16.95
C LEU A 74 -7.13 -9.00 15.70
N LEU A 75 -6.97 -7.71 15.46
CA LEU A 75 -5.98 -7.10 14.56
C LEU A 75 -4.56 -7.35 15.11
N HIS A 76 -4.05 -8.57 14.98
CA HIS A 76 -2.71 -8.92 15.50
C HIS A 76 -1.59 -8.13 14.81
N SER A 77 -1.41 -8.31 13.50
CA SER A 77 -0.27 -7.74 12.75
C SER A 77 -0.68 -6.83 11.59
N GLU A 78 -1.95 -6.86 11.19
CA GLU A 78 -2.49 -6.00 10.12
C GLU A 78 -2.40 -4.52 10.46
N PHE A 79 -2.50 -4.16 11.74
CA PHE A 79 -2.67 -2.76 12.09
C PHE A 79 -1.42 -1.89 11.94
N LEU A 80 -0.24 -2.49 12.06
CA LEU A 80 1.01 -1.80 11.73
C LEU A 80 1.32 -1.92 10.25
N ASN A 81 1.03 -3.07 9.65
CA ASN A 81 1.45 -3.36 8.30
C ASN A 81 0.63 -2.61 7.26
N VAL A 82 -0.68 -2.53 7.43
CA VAL A 82 -1.58 -1.88 6.47
C VAL A 82 -1.33 -0.37 6.42
N PRO A 83 -1.35 0.42 7.51
CA PRO A 83 -1.18 1.87 7.45
C PRO A 83 0.25 2.32 7.17
N LEU A 84 1.27 1.65 7.72
CA LEU A 84 2.67 2.10 7.53
C LEU A 84 3.20 1.72 6.14
N LEU A 85 3.02 0.47 5.69
CA LEU A 85 3.48 0.10 4.35
C LEU A 85 2.68 0.81 3.27
N THR A 86 1.35 0.93 3.41
CA THR A 86 0.54 1.65 2.41
C THR A 86 0.94 3.11 2.30
N SER A 87 1.24 3.77 3.44
CA SER A 87 1.64 5.18 3.45
C SER A 87 3.07 5.38 2.94
N LEU A 88 3.96 4.42 3.19
CA LEU A 88 5.31 4.43 2.63
C LEU A 88 5.29 4.25 1.11
N ILE A 89 4.55 3.25 0.61
CA ILE A 89 4.36 3.01 -0.83
C ILE A 89 3.71 4.24 -1.46
N GLY A 90 2.66 4.79 -0.83
CA GLY A 90 1.99 6.01 -1.24
C GLY A 90 2.93 7.22 -1.34
N ALA A 91 3.78 7.43 -0.34
CA ALA A 91 4.77 8.52 -0.34
C ALA A 91 5.81 8.35 -1.46
N ILE A 92 6.34 7.14 -1.65
CA ILE A 92 7.30 6.84 -2.73
C ILE A 92 6.66 7.13 -4.11
N VAL A 93 5.43 6.65 -4.31
CA VAL A 93 4.67 6.83 -5.55
C VAL A 93 4.33 8.31 -5.79
N GLN A 94 3.93 9.04 -4.75
CA GLN A 94 3.64 10.47 -4.83
C GLN A 94 4.88 11.27 -5.19
N ILE A 95 6.01 11.05 -4.52
CA ILE A 95 7.29 11.72 -4.84
C ILE A 95 7.69 11.47 -6.30
N PHE A 96 7.49 10.23 -6.78
CA PHE A 96 7.76 9.87 -8.16
C PHE A 96 6.86 10.60 -9.17
N PHE A 97 5.54 10.57 -8.96
CA PHE A 97 4.60 11.30 -9.80
C PHE A 97 4.87 12.80 -9.76
N GLY A 98 5.24 13.34 -8.59
CA GLY A 98 5.64 14.73 -8.44
C GLY A 98 6.87 15.09 -9.26
N TRP A 99 7.91 14.26 -9.26
CA TRP A 99 9.10 14.47 -10.09
C TRP A 99 8.77 14.43 -11.59
N ARG A 100 7.89 13.51 -12.01
CA ARG A 100 7.44 13.43 -13.42
C ARG A 100 6.62 14.66 -13.82
N ILE A 101 5.70 15.11 -12.96
CA ILE A 101 4.90 16.31 -13.21
C ILE A 101 5.78 17.56 -13.22
N TRP A 102 6.77 17.66 -12.34
CA TRP A 102 7.73 18.77 -12.35
C TRP A 102 8.52 18.84 -13.66
N THR A 103 8.96 17.68 -14.15
CA THR A 103 9.72 17.57 -15.42
C THR A 103 8.87 18.01 -16.63
N LEU A 104 7.55 17.78 -16.61
CA LEU A 104 6.62 18.15 -17.69
C LEU A 104 6.05 19.57 -17.58
N SER A 105 5.72 20.01 -16.36
CA SER A 105 5.00 21.28 -16.11
C SER A 105 5.94 22.46 -15.82
N LYS A 106 7.20 22.21 -15.42
CA LYS A 106 8.17 23.20 -14.90
C LYS A 106 7.69 24.06 -13.71
N SER A 107 6.46 23.85 -13.23
CA SER A 107 5.88 24.57 -12.09
C SER A 107 6.29 23.92 -10.76
N LYS A 108 6.97 24.68 -9.90
CA LYS A 108 7.42 24.23 -8.57
C LYS A 108 6.28 24.06 -7.56
N ALA A 109 5.14 24.70 -7.79
CA ALA A 109 3.99 24.67 -6.87
C ALA A 109 3.37 23.27 -6.76
N VAL A 110 3.30 22.53 -7.87
CA VAL A 110 2.71 21.18 -7.89
C VAL A 110 3.60 20.18 -7.15
N PHE A 111 4.92 20.31 -7.28
CA PHE A 111 5.87 19.47 -6.55
C PHE A 111 5.81 19.72 -5.04
N ALA A 112 5.72 20.98 -4.61
CA ALA A 112 5.56 21.34 -3.20
C ALA A 112 4.25 20.80 -2.60
N PHE A 113 3.14 20.87 -3.35
CA PHE A 113 1.86 20.32 -2.92
C PHE A 113 1.91 18.80 -2.73
N ILE A 114 2.60 18.09 -3.62
CA ILE A 114 2.74 16.63 -3.55
C ILE A 114 3.59 16.21 -2.34
N ILE A 115 4.68 16.92 -2.03
CA ILE A 115 5.47 16.67 -0.82
C ILE A 115 4.62 16.94 0.43
N PHE A 116 3.83 18.01 0.43
CA PHE A 116 2.94 18.33 1.53
C PHE A 116 1.88 17.23 1.76
N MET A 117 1.28 16.71 0.70
CA MET A 117 0.37 15.57 0.76
C MET A 117 1.05 14.31 1.29
N ALA A 118 2.28 14.02 0.88
CA ALA A 118 3.05 12.87 1.36
C ALA A 118 3.36 12.98 2.87
N LEU A 119 3.73 14.17 3.34
CA LEU A 119 3.97 14.43 4.76
C LEU A 119 2.69 14.30 5.58
N LEU A 120 1.56 14.80 5.07
CA LEU A 120 0.25 14.63 5.72
C LEU A 120 -0.16 13.16 5.79
N GLN A 121 0.09 12.39 4.72
CA GLN A 121 -0.18 10.96 4.70
C GLN A 121 0.67 10.22 5.74
N LEU A 122 1.96 10.54 5.84
CA LEU A 122 2.86 9.95 6.83
C LEU A 122 2.45 10.31 8.27
N ALA A 123 2.06 11.56 8.51
CA ALA A 123 1.58 12.02 9.81
C ALA A 123 0.26 11.34 10.20
N GLY A 124 -0.67 11.20 9.25
CA GLY A 124 -1.91 10.46 9.45
C GLY A 124 -1.66 8.99 9.79
N ALA A 125 -0.74 8.33 9.08
CA ALA A 125 -0.37 6.95 9.34
C ALA A 125 0.22 6.75 10.74
N ALA A 126 1.12 7.65 11.16
CA ALA A 126 1.71 7.63 12.49
C ALA A 126 0.64 7.86 13.59
N ALA A 127 -0.32 8.74 13.33
CA ALA A 127 -1.44 8.97 14.24
C ALA A 127 -2.30 7.71 14.40
N VAL A 128 -2.76 7.07 13.32
CA VAL A 128 -3.60 5.87 13.48
C VAL A 128 -2.82 4.70 14.09
N ALA A 129 -1.53 4.57 13.76
CA ALA A 129 -0.66 3.58 14.41
C ALA A 129 -0.57 3.81 15.92
N HIS A 130 -0.42 5.07 16.36
CA HIS A 130 -0.44 5.42 17.78
C HIS A 130 -1.80 5.14 18.44
N TYR A 131 -2.91 5.48 17.78
CA TYR A 131 -4.25 5.23 18.31
C TYR A 131 -4.52 3.74 18.55
N LEU A 132 -4.08 2.86 17.67
CA LEU A 132 -4.38 1.44 17.83
C LEU A 132 -3.45 0.64 18.72
N ILE A 133 -2.28 1.19 19.04
CA ILE A 133 -1.46 0.66 20.13
C ILE A 133 -2.20 0.83 21.47
N LEU A 134 -3.05 1.86 21.60
CA LEU A 134 -3.81 2.15 22.82
C LEU A 134 -5.15 1.40 22.88
N GLU A 135 -5.82 1.21 21.74
CA GLU A 135 -7.10 0.48 21.63
C GLU A 135 -7.04 -0.61 20.55
N PRO A 136 -6.56 -1.83 20.86
CA PRO A 136 -6.44 -2.94 19.90
C PRO A 136 -7.79 -3.65 19.66
N ARG A 137 -8.90 -2.91 19.58
CA ARG A 137 -10.25 -3.46 19.39
C ARG A 137 -10.97 -2.63 18.34
N GLU A 138 -11.49 -3.28 17.30
CA GLU A 138 -12.43 -2.62 16.40
C GLU A 138 -13.73 -2.35 17.16
N THR A 139 -13.89 -1.16 17.74
CA THR A 139 -15.23 -0.70 18.12
C THR A 139 -16.00 -0.48 16.82
N ILE A 140 -16.73 -1.52 16.41
CA ILE A 140 -17.75 -1.45 15.37
C ILE A 140 -18.75 -0.37 15.78
N VAL A 141 -18.67 0.78 15.11
CA VAL A 141 -19.78 1.72 14.96
C VAL A 141 -20.20 1.70 13.51
#